data_AF-W2JZX4-F1
#
_entry.id   AF-W2JZX4-F1
#
_cell.length_a   1.000
_cell.length_b   1.000
_cell.length_c   1.000
_cell.angle_alpha   90.00
_cell.angle_beta   90.00
_cell.angle_gamma   90.00
#
_symmetry.space_group_name_H-M   'P 1'
#
loop_
_entity.id
_entity.type
_entity.pdbx_description
1 polymer ?
#
loop_
_entity_poly.entity_id
_entity_poly.type
_entity_poly.pdbx_seq_one_letter_code
_entity_poly.pdbx_strand_id
1 'polypeptide(L)'
;MAVAPVTASGALPLTLVAADRAPGSIPCMVMNVAVASITPDSVVEVSVVTSKLLTAISKQGTWITHQDLQGKAAVTGAGDQPVPVKSKVKLNLRFTTPGGPLILRNVICWVTEQPLPMGVGDLLLSRWIMERLGYSAEKPLAAAQQICSE
;
A
#
# COMPACT_ATOMS: atom_id res chain seq x y z
N MET A 1 4.06 -54.09 6.62
CA MET A 1 3.28 -52.97 7.16
C MET A 1 4.22 -52.13 8.02
N ALA A 2 4.68 -50.98 7.52
CA ALA A 2 5.38 -49.96 8.29
C ALA A 2 5.29 -48.65 7.48
N VAL A 3 4.53 -47.69 7.99
CA VAL A 3 4.36 -46.36 7.43
C VAL A 3 5.45 -45.48 8.04
N ALA A 4 6.32 -44.91 7.22
CA ALA A 4 7.28 -43.90 7.66
C ALA A 4 6.70 -42.49 7.43
N PRO A 5 6.94 -41.52 8.33
CA PRO A 5 6.26 -40.23 8.30
C PRO A 5 6.85 -39.32 7.21
N VAL A 6 5.96 -38.62 6.50
CA VAL A 6 6.33 -37.53 5.60
C VAL A 6 6.67 -36.31 6.46
N THR A 7 7.96 -36.01 6.58
CA THR A 7 8.40 -34.75 7.18
C THR A 7 8.11 -33.61 6.21
N ALA A 8 7.18 -32.72 6.60
CA ALA A 8 6.81 -31.53 5.86
C ALA A 8 8.05 -30.63 5.68
N SER A 9 8.41 -30.41 4.42
CA SER A 9 9.53 -29.59 3.99
C SER A 9 9.19 -28.10 4.12
N GLY A 10 10.07 -27.37 4.80
CA GLY A 10 10.47 -26.01 4.44
C GLY A 10 9.41 -24.91 4.49
N ALA A 11 9.07 -24.44 5.70
CA ALA A 11 8.63 -23.05 5.86
C ALA A 11 9.87 -22.16 6.04
N LEU A 12 10.45 -21.71 4.92
CA LEU A 12 11.41 -20.60 4.97
C LEU A 12 10.64 -19.34 5.42
N PRO A 13 11.14 -18.56 6.39
CA PRO A 13 10.55 -17.27 6.70
C PRO A 13 10.65 -16.41 5.43
N LEU A 14 9.53 -15.85 4.98
CA LEU A 14 9.48 -14.85 3.92
C LEU A 14 10.19 -13.59 4.44
N THR A 15 11.53 -13.59 4.38
CA THR A 15 12.33 -12.39 4.56
C THR A 15 11.96 -11.46 3.42
N LEU A 16 11.37 -10.32 3.77
CA LEU A 16 10.98 -9.26 2.86
C LEU A 16 12.25 -8.65 2.25
N VAL A 17 12.78 -9.27 1.20
CA VAL A 17 13.94 -8.75 0.48
C VAL A 17 13.51 -7.45 -0.19
N ALA A 18 14.14 -6.35 0.23
CA ALA A 18 13.97 -5.04 -0.34
C ALA A 18 14.51 -5.03 -1.78
N ALA A 19 13.64 -5.27 -2.77
CA ALA A 19 13.95 -4.92 -4.15
C ALA A 19 14.07 -3.39 -4.27
N ASP A 20 15.00 -2.96 -5.12
CA ASP A 20 15.37 -1.58 -5.47
C ASP A 20 14.25 -0.57 -5.20
N ARG A 21 14.37 0.15 -4.08
CA ARG A 21 13.26 0.89 -3.49
C ARG A 21 13.17 2.27 -4.11
N ALA A 22 11.97 2.62 -4.53
CA ALA A 22 11.57 4.00 -4.68
C ALA A 22 11.79 4.75 -3.34
N PRO A 23 12.51 5.89 -3.31
CA PRO A 23 12.72 6.66 -2.10
C PRO A 23 11.37 7.10 -1.52
N GLY A 24 11.12 6.78 -0.24
CA GLY A 24 9.85 7.08 0.44
C GLY A 24 8.81 5.96 0.43
N SER A 25 9.05 4.87 -0.32
CA SER A 25 8.15 3.71 -0.34
C SER A 25 8.47 2.69 0.76
N ILE A 26 7.41 2.12 1.36
CA ILE A 26 7.47 1.16 2.46
C ILE A 26 6.90 -0.16 1.96
N PRO A 27 7.56 -1.30 2.20
CA PRO A 27 7.05 -2.58 1.76
C PRO A 27 5.84 -3.00 2.61
N CYS A 28 4.85 -3.58 1.96
CA CYS A 28 3.61 -4.00 2.59
C CYS A 28 3.12 -5.32 1.99
N MET A 29 2.54 -6.17 2.83
CA MET A 29 1.83 -7.35 2.37
C MET A 29 0.36 -7.00 2.11
N VAL A 30 -0.09 -7.19 0.88
CA VAL A 30 -1.44 -6.88 0.40
C VAL A 30 -2.23 -8.17 0.29
N MET A 31 -3.43 -8.17 0.89
CA MET A 31 -4.35 -9.31 0.94
C MET A 31 -3.71 -10.62 1.47
N ASN A 32 -2.61 -10.51 2.22
CA ASN A 32 -1.81 -11.65 2.71
C ASN A 32 -1.21 -12.55 1.62
N VAL A 33 -1.11 -12.07 0.37
CA VAL A 33 -0.65 -12.88 -0.78
C VAL A 33 0.39 -12.20 -1.67
N ALA A 34 0.48 -10.87 -1.67
CA ALA A 34 1.43 -10.14 -2.50
C ALA A 34 2.23 -9.14 -1.67
N VAL A 35 3.54 -9.05 -1.92
CA VAL A 35 4.36 -7.94 -1.42
C VAL A 35 4.29 -6.81 -2.43
N ALA A 36 3.99 -5.60 -1.95
CA ALA A 36 3.90 -4.39 -2.75
C ALA A 36 4.72 -3.27 -2.16
N SER A 37 5.16 -2.34 -3.01
CA SER A 37 5.74 -1.08 -2.57
C SER A 37 4.66 -0.03 -2.41
N ILE A 38 4.52 0.53 -1.20
CA ILE A 38 3.48 1.51 -0.86
C ILE A 38 4.12 2.84 -0.50
N THR A 39 3.70 3.92 -1.14
CA THR A 39 4.10 5.27 -0.74
C THR A 39 2.99 5.94 0.08
N PRO A 40 3.26 6.27 1.35
CA PRO A 40 2.35 7.08 2.14
C PRO A 40 2.43 8.54 1.69
N ASP A 41 1.29 9.13 1.34
CA ASP A 41 1.23 10.49 0.78
C ASP A 41 0.14 11.30 1.49
N SER A 42 0.56 12.34 2.22
CA SER A 42 -0.35 13.21 2.97
C SER A 42 -1.01 14.29 2.11
N VAL A 43 -0.64 14.42 0.84
CA VAL A 43 -1.18 15.43 -0.08
C VAL A 43 -2.36 14.87 -0.88
N VAL A 44 -2.36 13.57 -1.17
CA VAL A 44 -3.43 12.94 -1.96
C VAL A 44 -4.64 12.58 -1.08
N GLU A 45 -5.85 12.94 -1.55
CA GLU A 45 -7.09 12.68 -0.80
C GLU A 45 -7.53 11.21 -0.88
N VAL A 46 -7.23 10.53 -1.97
CA VAL A 46 -7.68 9.14 -2.22
C VAL A 46 -6.50 8.20 -2.41
N SER A 47 -6.65 6.98 -1.89
CA SER A 47 -5.64 5.95 -2.10
C SER A 47 -5.78 5.39 -3.51
N VAL A 48 -4.66 5.17 -4.19
CA VAL A 48 -4.63 4.72 -5.59
C VAL A 48 -3.80 3.45 -5.69
N VAL A 49 -4.27 2.48 -6.48
CA VAL A 49 -3.58 1.20 -6.71
C VAL A 49 -3.49 0.90 -8.19
N THR A 50 -2.36 0.34 -8.61
CA THR A 50 -2.18 -0.10 -10.00
C THR A 50 -2.93 -1.40 -10.29
N SER A 51 -3.53 -1.50 -11.46
CA SER A 51 -4.14 -2.75 -11.97
C SER A 51 -3.13 -3.91 -12.04
N LYS A 52 -1.84 -3.60 -12.25
CA LYS A 52 -0.74 -4.58 -12.24
C LYS A 52 -0.67 -5.33 -10.91
N LEU A 53 -0.73 -4.63 -9.78
CA LEU A 53 -0.73 -5.26 -8.45
C LEU A 53 -1.99 -6.11 -8.24
N LEU A 54 -3.16 -5.61 -8.63
CA LEU A 54 -4.41 -6.37 -8.52
C LEU A 54 -4.36 -7.66 -9.35
N THR A 55 -3.79 -7.60 -10.55
CA THR A 55 -3.59 -8.78 -11.40
C THR A 55 -2.65 -9.79 -10.74
N ALA A 56 -1.58 -9.33 -10.09
CA ALA A 56 -0.68 -10.20 -9.34
C ALA A 56 -1.38 -10.89 -8.15
N ILE A 57 -2.23 -10.16 -7.41
CA ILE A 57 -3.03 -10.71 -6.31
C ILE A 57 -4.04 -11.74 -6.82
N SER A 58 -4.76 -11.45 -7.91
CA SER A 58 -5.73 -12.38 -8.51
C SER A 58 -5.07 -13.67 -9.00
N LYS A 59 -3.85 -13.59 -9.55
CA LYS A 59 -3.06 -14.77 -9.95
C LYS A 59 -2.69 -15.69 -8.79
N GLN A 60 -2.66 -15.18 -7.56
CA GLN A 60 -2.47 -15.97 -6.34
C GLN A 60 -3.78 -16.58 -5.82
N GLY A 61 -4.87 -16.55 -6.61
CA GLY A 61 -6.16 -17.13 -6.24
C GLY A 61 -7.01 -16.26 -5.31
N THR A 62 -6.63 -15.01 -5.08
CA THR A 62 -7.41 -14.09 -4.25
C THR A 62 -8.45 -13.35 -5.09
N TRP A 63 -9.73 -13.51 -4.76
CA TRP A 63 -10.80 -12.75 -5.40
C TRP A 63 -10.85 -11.31 -4.90
N ILE A 64 -10.88 -10.35 -5.83
CA ILE A 64 -11.00 -8.92 -5.53
C ILE A 64 -12.29 -8.41 -6.14
N THR A 65 -13.18 -7.86 -5.31
CA THR A 65 -14.40 -7.22 -5.78
C THR A 65 -14.10 -5.80 -6.25
N HIS A 66 -14.37 -5.55 -7.54
CA HIS A 66 -14.35 -4.22 -8.12
C HIS A 66 -15.72 -3.56 -8.00
N GLN A 67 -15.73 -2.28 -7.66
CA GLN A 67 -16.89 -1.41 -7.73
C GLN A 67 -16.62 -0.34 -8.79
N ASP A 68 -17.36 -0.38 -9.89
CA ASP A 68 -17.18 0.56 -10.99
C ASP A 68 -17.55 1.99 -10.58
N LEU A 69 -16.80 2.94 -11.10
CA LEU A 69 -17.09 4.36 -10.95
C LEU A 69 -17.97 4.82 -12.09
N GLN A 70 -19.03 5.57 -11.78
CA GLN A 70 -19.87 6.16 -12.80
C GLN A 70 -19.15 7.35 -13.43
N GLY A 71 -19.02 7.33 -14.76
CA GLY A 71 -18.40 8.40 -15.54
C GLY A 71 -16.87 8.33 -15.64
N LYS A 72 -16.28 9.35 -16.27
CA LYS A 72 -14.82 9.49 -16.37
C LYS A 72 -14.33 10.14 -15.07
N ALA A 73 -13.70 9.35 -14.21
CA ALA A 73 -13.07 9.86 -13.00
C ALA A 73 -11.55 9.92 -13.17
N ALA A 74 -10.93 10.92 -12.57
CA ALA A 74 -9.48 11.05 -12.50
C ALA A 74 -9.08 11.57 -11.12
N VAL A 75 -7.89 11.18 -10.66
CA VAL A 75 -7.28 11.66 -9.42
C VAL A 75 -6.17 12.63 -9.78
N THR A 76 -6.22 13.83 -9.24
CA THR A 76 -5.15 14.82 -9.40
C THR A 76 -4.20 14.69 -8.20
N GLY A 77 -2.94 14.35 -8.48
CA GLY A 77 -1.86 14.40 -7.49
C GLY A 77 -1.11 15.73 -7.55
N ALA A 78 0.07 15.79 -6.91
CA ALA A 78 0.97 16.95 -6.96
C ALA A 78 1.64 17.18 -8.33
N GLY A 79 1.20 16.50 -9.39
CA GLY A 79 1.68 16.67 -10.77
C GLY A 79 0.57 17.14 -11.70
N ASP A 80 0.95 17.75 -12.83
CA ASP A 80 0.02 18.46 -13.72
C ASP A 80 -0.97 17.56 -14.49
N GLN A 81 -0.75 16.24 -14.54
CA GLN A 81 -1.62 15.32 -15.26
C GLN A 81 -2.52 14.49 -14.32
N PRO A 82 -3.86 14.63 -14.45
CA PRO A 82 -4.80 13.76 -13.75
C PRO A 82 -4.63 12.29 -14.15
N VAL A 83 -4.62 11.40 -13.16
CA VAL A 83 -4.54 9.95 -13.35
C VAL A 83 -5.95 9.38 -13.50
N PRO A 84 -6.33 8.82 -14.66
CA PRO A 84 -7.67 8.27 -14.86
C PRO A 84 -7.87 7.01 -14.00
N VAL A 85 -9.08 6.89 -13.44
CA VAL A 85 -9.47 5.81 -12.53
C VAL A 85 -10.84 5.28 -12.92
N LYS A 86 -10.99 3.95 -12.93
CA LYS A 86 -12.20 3.28 -13.47
C LYS A 86 -13.04 2.57 -12.43
N SER A 87 -12.41 2.10 -11.35
CA SER A 87 -13.09 1.35 -10.30
C SER A 87 -12.46 1.61 -8.93
N LYS A 88 -13.12 1.14 -7.88
CA LYS A 88 -12.60 1.06 -6.51
C LYS A 88 -12.56 -0.39 -6.06
N VAL A 89 -11.58 -0.71 -5.23
CA VAL A 89 -11.44 -2.01 -4.56
C VAL A 89 -11.23 -1.80 -3.06
N LYS A 90 -11.50 -2.83 -2.28
CA LYS A 90 -11.17 -2.88 -0.85
C LYS A 90 -10.01 -3.84 -0.64
N LEU A 91 -8.94 -3.35 -0.02
CA LEU A 91 -7.72 -4.13 0.24
C LEU A 91 -7.42 -4.16 1.74
N ASN A 92 -6.83 -5.27 2.18
CA ASN A 92 -6.21 -5.39 3.49
C ASN A 92 -4.70 -5.22 3.33
N LEU A 93 -4.12 -4.30 4.10
CA LEU A 93 -2.71 -3.94 4.03
C LEU A 93 -2.06 -4.31 5.36
N ARG A 94 -0.96 -5.07 5.31
CA ARG A 94 -0.22 -5.49 6.50
C ARG A 94 1.20 -4.96 6.43
N PHE A 95 1.55 -4.17 7.44
CA PHE A 95 2.87 -3.61 7.65
C PHE A 95 3.58 -4.33 8.79
N THR A 96 4.86 -4.59 8.62
CA THR A 96 5.73 -5.03 9.71
C THR A 96 6.28 -3.80 10.41
N THR A 97 5.98 -3.64 11.70
CA THR A 97 6.52 -2.53 12.51
C THR A 97 7.34 -3.10 13.66
N PRO A 98 8.25 -2.31 14.28
CA PRO A 98 9.01 -2.76 15.44
C PRO A 98 8.14 -3.23 16.62
N GLY A 99 6.94 -2.64 16.78
CA GLY A 99 5.96 -3.02 17.81
C GLY A 99 5.06 -4.19 17.45
N GLY A 100 5.27 -4.83 16.29
CA GLY A 100 4.43 -5.92 15.78
C GLY A 100 3.71 -5.57 14.47
N PRO A 101 2.90 -6.50 13.93
CA PRO A 101 2.19 -6.28 12.67
C PRO A 101 1.05 -5.27 12.82
N LEU A 102 1.02 -4.27 11.95
CA LEU A 102 -0.12 -3.36 11.79
C LEU A 102 -0.95 -3.82 10.59
N ILE A 103 -2.26 -3.98 10.77
CA ILE A 103 -3.17 -4.38 9.69
C ILE A 103 -4.22 -3.29 9.48
N LEU A 104 -4.21 -2.68 8.30
CA LEU A 104 -5.26 -1.79 7.83
C LEU A 104 -6.25 -2.61 7.02
N ARG A 105 -7.50 -2.67 7.50
CA ARG A 105 -8.55 -3.47 6.86
C ARG A 105 -9.46 -2.61 6.02
N ASN A 106 -9.98 -3.19 4.93
CA ASN A 106 -10.98 -2.55 4.05
C ASN A 106 -10.54 -1.17 3.53
N VAL A 107 -9.26 -1.01 3.24
CA VAL A 107 -8.71 0.21 2.64
C VAL A 107 -9.28 0.36 1.24
N ILE A 108 -9.98 1.47 0.99
CA ILE A 108 -10.57 1.76 -0.32
C ILE A 108 -9.50 2.35 -1.23
N CYS A 109 -9.19 1.64 -2.31
CA CYS A 109 -8.22 2.09 -3.32
C CYS A 109 -8.91 2.27 -4.66
N TRP A 110 -8.64 3.40 -5.31
CA TRP A 110 -9.07 3.67 -6.67
C TRP A 110 -8.08 3.01 -7.64
N VAL A 111 -8.61 2.39 -8.68
CA VAL A 111 -7.80 1.58 -9.60
C VAL A 111 -7.41 2.40 -10.82
N THR A 112 -6.10 2.48 -11.07
CA THR A 112 -5.53 3.05 -12.29
C THR A 112 -4.93 1.95 -13.17
N GLU A 113 -5.11 2.09 -14.48
CA GLU A 113 -4.41 1.28 -15.48
C GLU A 113 -3.04 1.85 -15.83
N GLN A 114 -2.80 3.12 -15.53
CA GLN A 114 -1.53 3.78 -15.79
C GLN A 114 -0.52 3.41 -14.69
N PRO A 115 0.77 3.30 -15.04
CA PRO A 115 1.81 3.21 -14.02
C PRO A 115 1.80 4.49 -13.16
N LEU A 116 2.03 4.33 -11.86
CA LEU A 116 2.26 5.48 -11.01
C LEU A 116 3.61 6.13 -11.35
N PRO A 117 3.79 7.43 -11.05
CA PRO A 117 5.06 8.11 -11.27
C PRO A 117 6.25 7.35 -10.69
N MET A 118 7.42 7.49 -11.31
CA MET A 118 8.65 6.88 -10.82
C MET A 118 8.89 7.32 -9.36
N GLY A 119 9.19 6.37 -8.48
CA GLY A 119 9.35 6.67 -7.05
C GLY A 119 8.08 6.48 -6.20
N VAL A 120 6.94 6.13 -6.79
CA VAL A 120 5.69 5.91 -6.04
C VAL A 120 5.43 4.44 -5.70
N GLY A 121 5.90 3.51 -6.54
CA GLY A 121 5.65 2.08 -6.35
C GLY A 121 4.28 1.64 -6.88
N ASP A 122 3.65 0.70 -6.20
CA ASP A 122 2.44 0.01 -6.67
C ASP A 122 1.13 0.60 -6.13
N LEU A 123 1.20 1.32 -5.00
CA LEU A 123 0.04 1.86 -4.28
C LEU A 123 0.40 3.16 -3.52
N LEU A 124 -0.48 4.15 -3.60
CA LEU A 124 -0.47 5.37 -2.80
C LEU A 124 -1.48 5.28 -1.65
N LEU A 125 -1.04 5.58 -0.43
CA LEU A 125 -1.96 5.78 0.70
C LEU A 125 -2.29 7.25 0.85
N SER A 126 -3.57 7.54 1.03
CA SER A 126 -4.06 8.90 1.15
C SER A 126 -3.84 9.54 2.50
N ARG A 127 -3.93 10.86 2.49
CA ARG A 127 -4.01 11.75 3.65
C ARG A 127 -4.93 11.23 4.74
N TRP A 128 -6.15 10.83 4.40
CA TRP A 128 -7.12 10.32 5.38
C TRP A 128 -6.63 9.10 6.15
N ILE A 129 -5.87 8.22 5.51
CA ILE A 129 -5.27 7.06 6.18
C ILE A 129 -4.10 7.52 7.04
N MET A 130 -3.25 8.40 6.51
CA MET A 130 -2.10 8.96 7.23
C MET A 130 -2.51 9.68 8.52
N GLU A 131 -3.54 10.52 8.47
CA GLU A 131 -4.08 11.20 9.65
C GLU A 131 -4.62 10.21 10.68
N ARG A 132 -5.31 9.14 10.24
CA ARG A 132 -5.76 8.05 11.13
C ARG A 132 -4.62 7.27 11.76
N LEU A 133 -3.47 7.20 11.09
CA LEU A 133 -2.23 6.64 11.65
C LEU A 133 -1.49 7.62 12.58
N GLY A 134 -2.02 8.83 12.76
CA GLY A 134 -1.48 9.84 13.67
C GLY A 134 -0.46 10.79 13.04
N TYR A 135 -0.29 10.74 11.70
CA TYR A 135 0.53 11.70 10.96
C TYR A 135 -0.04 13.11 11.11
N SER A 136 0.82 14.07 11.43
CA SER A 136 0.51 15.49 11.49
C SER A 136 1.76 16.27 11.12
N ALA A 137 1.63 17.24 10.22
CA ALA A 137 2.72 18.13 9.84
C ALA A 137 3.09 19.10 10.99
N GLU A 138 2.16 19.37 11.91
CA GLU A 138 2.38 20.29 13.02
C GLU A 138 3.26 19.68 14.11
N LYS A 139 3.15 18.37 14.37
CA LYS A 139 3.92 17.69 15.42
C LYS A 139 5.44 17.85 15.24
N PRO A 140 6.03 17.60 14.06
CA PRO A 140 7.45 17.86 13.82
C PRO A 140 7.83 19.33 14.00
N LEU A 141 7.00 20.27 13.53
CA LEU A 141 7.27 21.71 13.66
C LEU A 141 7.25 22.17 15.12
N ALA A 142 6.26 21.71 15.89
CA ALA A 142 6.16 21.97 17.32
C ALA A 142 7.35 21.37 18.09
N ALA A 143 7.78 20.15 17.74
CA ALA A 143 8.98 19.55 18.31
C ALA A 143 10.25 20.33 17.95
N ALA A 144 10.38 20.79 16.70
CA ALA A 144 11.52 21.59 16.27
C ALA A 144 11.57 22.96 16.96
N GLN A 145 10.42 23.60 17.18
CA GLN A 145 10.35 24.86 17.93
C GLN A 145 10.94 24.72 19.33
N GLN A 146 10.70 23.60 20.01
CA GLN A 146 11.26 23.35 21.34
C GLN A 146 12.79 23.22 21.32
N ILE A 147 13.36 22.77 20.20
CA ILE A 147 14.82 22.68 20.01
C ILE A 147 15.42 24.05 19.66
N CYS A 148 14.70 24.88 18.90
CA CYS A 148 15.17 26.21 18.47
C CYS A 148 14.91 27.33 19.49
N SER A 149 14.32 27.04 20.64
CA SER A 149 14.05 28.03 21.70
C SER A 149 15.11 28.05 22.81
N GLU A 150 16.23 27.37 22.61
CA GLU A 150 17.48 27.50 23.38
C GLU A 150 18.47 28.45 22.69
#